data_AF-A0A1V4CXZ4-F1
#
_entry.id   AF-A0A1V4CXZ4-F1
#
_cell.length_a   1.000
_cell.length_b   1.000
_cell.length_c   1.000
_cell.angle_alpha   90.00
_cell.angle_beta   90.00
_cell.angle_gamma   90.00
#
_symmetry.space_group_name_H-M   'P 1'
#
loop_
_entity.id
_entity.type
_entity.pdbx_description
1 polymer ?
#
loop_
_entity_poly.entity_id
_entity_poly.type
_entity_poly.pdbx_seq_one_letter_code
_entity_poly.pdbx_strand_id
1 'polypeptide(L)'
;MSTDLFGVRVLDLDHEQRRVCFRVFVVYYEPSWGTGELLPDDPTFFFRVLWEAAENSTPRRDGSLADVVTLDEFLDEEWVESNTHRFVAGIERVAARNHPVSDEAFERLPMFSHERDGGWQDEERLAQGDYLVQVTDARWMESLRVGQSWGTTSYAANS
;
A
#
# COMPACT_ATOMS: atom_id res chain seq x y z
N MET A 1 -11.24 -4.23 -15.85
CA MET A 1 -9.82 -4.22 -15.46
C MET A 1 -9.63 -2.95 -14.67
N SER A 2 -9.29 -3.08 -13.40
CA SER A 2 -8.90 -1.93 -12.57
C SER A 2 -7.42 -1.67 -12.79
N THR A 3 -7.01 -0.41 -12.74
CA THR A 3 -5.61 0.02 -12.92
C THR A 3 -4.95 0.12 -11.55
N ASP A 4 -3.84 -0.59 -11.35
CA ASP A 4 -3.04 -0.43 -10.14
C ASP A 4 -2.49 0.99 -10.07
N LEU A 5 -2.74 1.66 -8.95
CA LEU A 5 -2.25 3.02 -8.67
C LEU A 5 -0.87 2.96 -8.01
N PHE A 6 -0.71 1.97 -7.13
CA PHE A 6 0.51 1.76 -6.36
C PHE A 6 1.03 0.33 -6.49
N GLY A 7 2.33 0.19 -6.35
CA GLY A 7 3.00 -1.07 -6.02
C GLY A 7 3.31 -1.10 -4.54
N VAL A 8 3.21 -2.28 -3.91
CA VAL A 8 3.60 -2.48 -2.51
C VAL A 8 4.63 -3.59 -2.41
N ARG A 9 5.62 -3.43 -1.54
CA ARG A 9 6.57 -4.47 -1.15
C ARG A 9 6.74 -4.55 0.36
N VAL A 10 6.75 -5.75 0.92
CA VAL A 10 7.13 -5.99 2.32
C VAL A 10 8.65 -5.99 2.43
N LEU A 11 9.21 -5.03 3.16
CA LEU A 11 10.65 -4.95 3.43
C LEU A 11 11.04 -5.72 4.69
N ASP A 12 10.22 -5.65 5.73
CA ASP A 12 10.51 -6.26 7.03
C ASP A 12 9.23 -6.50 7.85
N LEU A 13 9.28 -7.46 8.79
CA LEU A 13 8.19 -7.84 9.70
C LEU A 13 8.71 -8.04 11.13
N ASP A 14 8.18 -7.25 12.06
CA ASP A 14 8.42 -7.40 13.49
C ASP A 14 7.10 -7.76 14.20
N HIS A 15 6.89 -9.06 14.41
CA HIS A 15 5.68 -9.58 15.05
C HIS A 15 5.57 -9.20 16.53
N GLU A 16 6.69 -9.02 17.24
CA GLU A 16 6.67 -8.66 18.67
C GLU A 16 6.24 -7.20 18.84
N GLN A 17 6.77 -6.31 18.00
CA GLN A 17 6.39 -4.91 18.00
C GLN A 17 5.09 -4.65 17.22
N ARG A 18 4.55 -5.64 16.50
CA ARG A 18 3.38 -5.50 15.60
C ARG A 18 3.62 -4.47 14.51
N ARG A 19 4.80 -4.50 13.89
CA ARG A 19 5.23 -3.56 12.86
C ARG A 19 5.56 -4.26 11.56
N VAL A 20 5.17 -3.62 10.47
CA VAL A 20 5.61 -3.98 9.12
C VAL A 20 6.28 -2.77 8.48
N CYS A 21 7.39 -3.02 7.79
CA CYS A 21 8.02 -2.03 6.94
C CYS A 21 7.57 -2.29 5.50
N PHE A 22 6.80 -1.38 4.93
CA PHE A 22 6.40 -1.43 3.52
C PHE A 22 7.23 -0.46 2.69
N ARG A 23 7.45 -0.81 1.42
CA ARG A 23 7.75 0.15 0.38
C ARG A 23 6.53 0.31 -0.52
N VAL A 24 6.13 1.54 -0.75
CA VAL A 24 5.06 1.89 -1.68
C VAL A 24 5.69 2.59 -2.89
N PHE A 25 5.30 2.17 -4.08
CA PHE A 25 5.71 2.72 -5.37
C PHE A 25 4.51 3.38 -6.03
N VAL A 26 4.67 4.58 -6.58
CA VAL A 26 3.69 5.12 -7.53
C VAL A 26 3.91 4.43 -8.87
N VAL A 27 2.90 3.73 -9.38
CA VAL A 27 3.01 2.95 -10.64
C VAL A 27 2.07 3.46 -11.72
N TYR A 28 1.17 4.38 -11.35
CA TYR A 28 0.32 5.13 -12.26
C TYR A 28 0.54 6.64 -12.08
N TYR A 29 0.93 7.32 -13.15
CA TYR A 29 1.19 8.76 -13.20
C TYR A 29 0.17 9.43 -14.10
N GLU A 30 -1.01 9.74 -13.54
CA GLU A 30 -2.07 10.45 -14.25
C GLU A 30 -1.68 11.93 -14.45
N PRO A 31 -1.55 12.43 -15.69
CA PRO A 31 -1.16 13.81 -15.95
C PRO A 31 -2.03 14.86 -15.27
N SER A 32 -3.31 14.57 -15.04
CA SER A 32 -4.22 15.48 -14.35
C SER A 32 -3.99 15.59 -12.83
N TRP A 33 -3.23 14.67 -12.21
CA TRP A 33 -2.86 14.75 -10.79
C TRP A 33 -1.76 15.78 -10.51
N GLY A 34 -0.92 16.07 -11.52
CA GLY A 34 0.26 16.91 -11.36
C GLY A 34 1.32 16.30 -10.45
N THR A 35 2.18 17.15 -9.88
CA THR A 35 3.37 16.78 -9.10
C THR A 35 3.20 16.93 -7.59
N GLY A 36 1.95 16.88 -7.11
CA GLY A 36 1.60 17.04 -5.68
C GLY A 36 2.13 15.93 -4.76
N GLU A 37 1.54 15.80 -3.57
CA GLU A 37 1.83 14.64 -2.72
C GLU A 37 1.23 13.39 -3.40
N LEU A 38 2.10 12.59 -4.02
CA LEU A 38 1.73 11.39 -4.76
C LEU A 38 1.77 10.13 -3.89
N LEU A 39 2.45 10.19 -2.74
CA LEU A 39 2.61 9.04 -1.85
C LEU A 39 1.52 9.07 -0.77
N PRO A 40 0.96 7.91 -0.39
CA PRO A 40 -0.10 7.87 0.61
C PRO A 40 0.42 8.33 1.97
N ASP A 41 -0.41 9.07 2.70
CA ASP A 41 -0.07 9.63 4.01
C ASP A 41 -1.14 9.32 5.08
N ASP A 42 -2.11 8.46 4.75
CA ASP A 42 -3.23 8.12 5.62
C ASP A 42 -3.23 6.62 6.02
N PRO A 43 -3.75 6.29 7.23
CA PRO A 43 -3.84 4.89 7.66
C PRO A 43 -4.79 4.01 6.84
N THR A 44 -5.78 4.59 6.15
CA THR A 44 -6.80 3.80 5.43
C THR A 44 -6.19 3.08 4.23
N PHE A 45 -5.25 3.72 3.53
CA PHE A 45 -4.45 3.07 2.50
C PHE A 45 -3.80 1.78 3.03
N PHE A 46 -3.12 1.85 4.17
CA PHE A 46 -2.42 0.69 4.74
C PHE A 46 -3.37 -0.38 5.31
N PHE A 47 -4.54 0.01 5.79
CA PHE A 47 -5.60 -0.96 6.10
C PHE A 47 -6.00 -1.75 4.85
N ARG A 48 -6.21 -1.07 3.72
CA ARG A 48 -6.59 -1.72 2.47
C ARG A 48 -5.50 -2.66 1.95
N VAL A 49 -4.24 -2.22 1.99
CA VAL A 49 -3.06 -3.03 1.67
C VAL A 49 -2.99 -4.32 2.50
N LEU A 50 -3.23 -4.23 3.81
CA LEU A 50 -3.26 -5.40 4.69
C LEU A 50 -4.42 -6.35 4.35
N TRP A 51 -5.59 -5.80 4.02
CA TRP A 51 -6.77 -6.59 3.66
C TRP A 51 -6.54 -7.35 2.35
N GLU A 52 -6.01 -6.68 1.32
CA GLU A 52 -5.67 -7.31 0.04
C GLU A 52 -4.63 -8.41 0.20
N ALA A 53 -3.60 -8.20 1.01
CA ALA A 53 -2.60 -9.22 1.28
C ALA A 53 -3.19 -10.46 1.97
N ALA A 54 -4.16 -10.26 2.87
CA ALA A 54 -4.91 -11.35 3.51
C ALA A 54 -5.80 -12.09 2.51
N GLU A 55 -6.57 -11.37 1.68
CA GLU A 55 -7.46 -11.96 0.67
C GLU A 55 -6.69 -12.77 -0.38
N ASN A 56 -5.55 -12.28 -0.82
CA ASN A 56 -4.70 -12.94 -1.82
C ASN A 56 -3.78 -14.03 -1.23
N SER A 57 -3.82 -14.27 0.08
CA SER A 57 -2.94 -15.24 0.72
C SER A 57 -3.31 -16.69 0.38
N THR A 58 -2.30 -17.51 0.06
CA THR A 58 -2.47 -18.94 -0.21
C THR A 58 -1.46 -19.80 0.60
N PRO A 59 -1.92 -20.80 1.38
CA PRO A 59 -3.32 -21.04 1.73
C PRO A 59 -3.87 -19.89 2.60
N ARG A 60 -5.16 -19.59 2.43
CA ARG A 60 -5.89 -18.62 3.26
C ARG A 60 -5.83 -19.10 4.71
N ARG A 61 -5.47 -18.22 5.64
CA ARG A 61 -5.42 -18.52 7.07
C ARG A 61 -6.71 -18.08 7.74
N ASP A 62 -7.34 -18.97 8.49
CA ASP A 62 -8.54 -18.65 9.25
C ASP A 62 -8.28 -17.52 10.25
N GLY A 63 -9.19 -16.55 10.29
CA GLY A 63 -9.09 -15.39 11.19
C GLY A 63 -8.19 -14.28 10.66
N SER A 64 -7.85 -14.33 9.37
CA SER A 64 -7.17 -13.25 8.67
C SER A 64 -8.05 -12.00 8.59
N LEU A 65 -7.45 -10.87 8.21
CA LEU A 65 -8.18 -9.61 8.10
C LEU A 65 -9.37 -9.72 7.12
N ALA A 66 -9.21 -10.47 6.04
CA ALA A 66 -10.24 -10.72 5.03
C ALA A 66 -11.35 -11.67 5.48
N ASP A 67 -11.21 -12.35 6.62
CA ASP A 67 -12.29 -13.14 7.22
C ASP A 67 -13.11 -12.33 8.24
N VAL A 68 -12.51 -11.24 8.77
CA VAL A 68 -13.13 -10.37 9.77
C VAL A 68 -13.79 -9.15 9.14
N VAL A 69 -13.28 -8.68 8.00
CA VAL A 69 -13.86 -7.58 7.23
C VAL A 69 -14.30 -8.11 5.88
N THR A 70 -15.58 -7.98 5.59
CA THR A 70 -16.15 -8.45 4.33
C THR A 70 -15.73 -7.56 3.16
N LEU A 71 -15.86 -8.06 1.93
CA LEU A 71 -15.60 -7.26 0.73
C LEU A 71 -16.53 -6.03 0.67
N ASP A 72 -17.79 -6.15 1.10
CA ASP A 72 -18.73 -5.03 1.11
C ASP A 72 -18.30 -3.93 2.08
N GLU A 73 -17.85 -4.29 3.29
CA GLU A 73 -17.29 -3.33 4.26
C GLU A 73 -15.96 -2.71 3.78
N PHE A 74 -15.12 -3.49 3.11
CA PHE A 74 -13.88 -2.99 2.50
C PHE A 74 -14.15 -1.96 1.39
N LEU A 75 -15.21 -2.15 0.61
CA LEU A 75 -15.60 -1.24 -0.47
C LEU A 75 -16.40 -0.02 0.01
N ASP A 76 -16.87 -0.01 1.25
CA ASP A 76 -17.58 1.11 1.87
C ASP A 76 -16.59 2.13 2.44
N GLU A 77 -16.47 3.30 1.80
CA GLU A 77 -15.54 4.36 2.20
C GLU A 77 -15.79 4.88 3.61
N GLU A 78 -17.06 5.11 3.98
CA GLU A 78 -17.43 5.62 5.31
C GLU A 78 -17.10 4.58 6.39
N TRP A 79 -17.34 3.30 6.08
CA TRP A 79 -16.95 2.22 6.98
C TRP A 79 -15.44 2.16 7.16
N VAL A 80 -14.66 2.25 6.08
CA VAL A 80 -13.19 2.20 6.12
C VAL A 80 -12.63 3.36 6.94
N GLU A 81 -13.07 4.59 6.66
CA GLU A 81 -12.67 5.77 7.43
C GLU A 81 -12.98 5.61 8.92
N SER A 82 -14.19 5.14 9.23
CA SER A 82 -14.67 4.96 10.61
C SER A 82 -13.99 3.82 11.35
N ASN A 83 -13.51 2.77 10.67
CA ASN A 83 -13.05 1.53 11.30
C ASN A 83 -11.55 1.25 11.16
N THR A 84 -10.82 1.96 10.30
CA THR A 84 -9.38 1.73 10.06
C THR A 84 -8.56 1.71 11.36
N HIS A 85 -8.88 2.59 12.31
CA HIS A 85 -8.19 2.71 13.61
C HIS A 85 -8.23 1.41 14.45
N ARG A 86 -9.13 0.48 14.13
CA ARG A 86 -9.25 -0.83 14.78
C ARG A 86 -8.17 -1.81 14.30
N PHE A 87 -7.53 -1.54 13.17
CA PHE A 87 -6.58 -2.44 12.49
C PHE A 87 -5.19 -1.83 12.36
N VAL A 88 -5.13 -0.54 12.01
CA VAL A 88 -3.89 0.24 11.89
C VAL A 88 -3.84 1.24 13.04
N ALA A 89 -2.83 1.10 13.91
CA ALA A 89 -2.64 1.97 15.06
C ALA A 89 -1.85 3.24 14.73
N GLY A 90 -1.04 3.21 13.68
CA GLY A 90 -0.28 4.37 13.23
C GLY A 90 0.62 4.05 12.04
N ILE A 91 1.03 5.11 11.35
CA ILE A 91 1.94 5.04 10.21
C ILE A 91 3.01 6.12 10.32
N GLU A 92 4.21 5.82 9.83
CA GLU A 92 5.30 6.77 9.73
C GLU A 92 6.04 6.55 8.40
N ARG A 93 6.09 7.58 7.55
CA ARG A 93 6.94 7.57 6.36
C ARG A 93 8.38 7.86 6.78
N VAL A 94 9.23 6.83 6.79
CA VAL A 94 10.61 6.91 7.27
C VAL A 94 11.63 7.24 6.19
N ALA A 95 11.28 7.02 4.93
CA ALA A 95 12.08 7.45 3.79
C ALA A 95 11.22 7.74 2.57
N ALA A 96 11.72 8.59 1.67
CA ALA A 96 11.17 8.81 0.35
C ALA A 96 12.30 8.87 -0.68
N ARG A 97 12.02 8.42 -1.91
CA ARG A 97 12.93 8.53 -3.06
C ARG A 97 12.15 9.01 -4.27
N ASN A 98 12.80 9.82 -5.11
CA ASN A 98 12.18 10.45 -6.27
C ASN A 98 10.88 11.22 -5.92
N HIS A 99 10.79 11.76 -4.71
CA HIS A 99 9.66 12.54 -4.24
C HIS A 99 10.17 13.75 -3.42
N PRO A 100 9.66 14.97 -3.64
CA PRO A 100 8.65 15.34 -4.65
C PRO A 100 9.17 15.12 -6.09
N VAL A 101 8.26 14.79 -7.01
CA VAL A 101 8.57 14.64 -8.44
C VAL A 101 8.58 16.03 -9.07
N SER A 102 9.62 16.42 -9.81
CA SER A 102 9.59 17.68 -10.56
C SER A 102 8.75 17.54 -11.83
N ASP A 103 8.16 18.63 -12.34
CA ASP A 103 7.35 18.60 -13.57
C ASP A 103 8.11 18.00 -14.76
N GLU A 104 9.39 18.36 -14.94
CA GLU A 104 10.26 17.78 -15.98
C GLU A 104 10.47 16.26 -15.82
N ALA A 105 10.54 15.77 -14.58
CA ALA A 105 10.70 14.34 -14.33
C ALA A 105 9.38 13.61 -14.57
N PHE A 106 8.26 14.22 -14.16
CA PHE A 106 6.91 13.70 -14.36
C PHE A 106 6.58 13.50 -15.85
N GLU A 107 6.90 14.48 -16.71
CA GLU A 107 6.70 14.37 -18.17
C GLU A 107 7.48 13.23 -18.83
N ARG A 108 8.56 12.78 -18.20
CA ARG A 108 9.43 11.70 -18.70
C ARG A 108 9.06 10.33 -18.14
N LEU A 109 8.20 10.25 -17.14
CA LEU A 109 7.74 9.00 -16.57
C LEU A 109 6.68 8.37 -17.49
N PRO A 110 6.69 7.04 -17.66
CA PRO A 110 5.58 6.38 -18.33
C PRO A 110 4.32 6.55 -17.47
N MET A 111 3.17 6.71 -18.13
CA MET A 111 1.87 6.77 -17.45
C MET A 111 1.63 5.51 -16.59
N PHE A 112 2.13 4.35 -17.04
CA PHE A 112 2.01 3.08 -16.32
C PHE A 112 3.36 2.39 -16.21
N SER A 113 3.64 1.84 -15.04
CA SER A 113 4.74 0.91 -14.81
C SER A 113 4.16 -0.47 -14.51
N HIS A 114 4.41 -1.44 -15.39
CA HIS A 114 3.88 -2.79 -15.23
C HIS A 114 4.72 -3.61 -14.25
N GLU A 115 4.03 -4.37 -13.39
CA GLU A 115 4.65 -5.38 -12.54
C GLU A 115 5.11 -6.57 -13.42
N ARG A 116 6.33 -7.06 -13.13
CA ARG A 116 6.93 -8.26 -13.71
C ARG A 116 7.82 -8.93 -12.66
N ASP A 117 7.55 -10.20 -12.36
CA ASP A 117 8.38 -11.06 -11.50
C ASP A 117 8.68 -10.46 -10.11
N GLY A 118 7.72 -9.75 -9.50
CA GLY A 118 7.82 -9.12 -8.19
C GLY A 118 8.47 -7.73 -8.17
N GLY A 119 8.78 -7.17 -9.36
CA GLY A 119 9.33 -5.83 -9.52
C GLY A 119 8.56 -5.01 -10.54
N TRP A 120 8.82 -3.70 -10.58
CA TRP A 120 8.25 -2.81 -11.59
C TRP A 120 9.27 -2.42 -12.63
N GLN A 121 8.82 -2.17 -13.86
CA GLN A 121 9.67 -1.59 -14.88
C GLN A 121 10.24 -0.25 -14.39
N ASP A 122 11.57 -0.07 -14.52
CA ASP A 122 12.30 1.15 -14.12
C ASP A 122 12.03 1.56 -12.66
N GLU A 123 11.87 0.58 -11.76
CA GLU A 123 11.50 0.75 -10.35
C GLU A 123 12.32 1.83 -9.61
N GLU A 124 13.62 1.93 -9.91
CA GLU A 124 14.53 2.89 -9.30
C GLU A 124 14.20 4.35 -9.62
N ARG A 125 13.41 4.58 -10.68
CA ARG A 125 12.97 5.91 -11.14
C ARG A 125 11.60 6.29 -10.57
N LEU A 126 10.87 5.34 -10.00
CA LEU A 126 9.54 5.58 -9.45
C LEU A 126 9.63 6.39 -8.15
N ALA A 127 8.62 7.23 -7.95
CA ALA A 127 8.36 7.87 -6.66
C ALA A 127 7.98 6.76 -5.67
N GLN A 128 8.68 6.73 -4.54
CA GLN A 128 8.52 5.65 -3.58
C GLN A 128 8.72 6.14 -2.15
N GLY A 129 7.98 5.55 -1.22
CA GLY A 129 8.07 5.79 0.21
C GLY A 129 8.28 4.49 0.98
N ASP A 130 9.15 4.52 1.99
CA ASP A 130 9.27 3.44 2.97
C ASP A 130 8.47 3.83 4.22
N TYR A 131 7.61 2.93 4.69
CA TYR A 131 6.64 3.18 5.75
C TYR A 131 6.76 2.16 6.85
N LEU A 132 6.86 2.64 8.09
CA LEU A 132 6.59 1.83 9.27
C LEU A 132 5.10 1.89 9.57
N VAL A 133 4.43 0.75 9.47
CA VAL A 133 3.02 0.61 9.80
C VAL A 133 2.89 -0.22 11.06
N GLN A 134 2.27 0.38 12.06
CA GLN A 134 1.96 -0.26 13.33
C GLN A 134 0.54 -0.82 13.25
N VAL A 135 0.39 -2.14 13.39
CA VAL A 135 -0.93 -2.78 13.47
C VAL A 135 -1.37 -2.95 14.92
N THR A 136 -2.69 -3.05 15.12
CA THR A 136 -3.29 -3.25 16.46
C THR A 136 -3.07 -4.66 17.00
N ASP A 137 -3.00 -5.65 16.11
CA ASP A 137 -2.82 -7.06 16.44
C ASP A 137 -1.85 -7.73 15.45
N ALA A 138 -0.91 -8.54 15.94
CA ALA A 138 0.09 -9.22 15.13
C ALA A 138 -0.52 -10.13 14.06
N ARG A 139 -1.74 -10.65 14.30
CA ARG A 139 -2.45 -11.52 13.35
C ARG A 139 -2.71 -10.85 12.00
N TRP A 140 -2.80 -9.52 11.96
CA TRP A 140 -3.01 -8.77 10.71
C TRP A 140 -1.82 -8.83 9.75
N MET A 141 -0.65 -9.25 10.22
CA MET A 141 0.56 -9.40 9.40
C MET A 141 0.81 -10.85 8.99
N GLU A 142 -0.01 -11.81 9.40
CA GLU A 142 0.25 -13.25 9.21
C GLU A 142 0.26 -13.70 7.75
N SER A 143 -0.44 -12.98 6.88
CA SER A 143 -0.43 -13.21 5.43
C SER A 143 0.84 -12.67 4.75
N LEU A 144 1.56 -11.76 5.40
CA LEU A 144 2.70 -11.06 4.81
C LEU A 144 3.97 -11.91 4.83
N ARG A 145 4.78 -11.77 3.78
CA ARG A 145 6.13 -12.33 3.70
C ARG A 145 7.12 -11.27 3.26
N VAL A 146 8.29 -11.21 3.88
CA VAL A 146 9.37 -10.33 3.43
C VAL A 146 9.72 -10.63 1.98
N GLY A 147 9.80 -9.58 1.16
CA GLY A 147 10.02 -9.65 -0.28
C GLY A 147 8.74 -9.84 -1.12
N GLN A 148 7.58 -10.05 -0.49
CA GLN A 148 6.30 -10.11 -1.20
C GLN A 148 5.98 -8.75 -1.83
N SER A 149 5.53 -8.78 -3.09
CA SER A 149 5.11 -7.61 -3.85
C SER A 149 3.79 -7.83 -4.58
N TRP A 150 3.00 -6.77 -4.70
CA TRP A 150 1.76 -6.74 -5.49
C TRP A 150 1.40 -5.32 -5.90
N GLY A 151 0.62 -5.21 -6.97
CA GLY A 151 -0.06 -3.96 -7.36
C GLY A 151 -1.37 -3.80 -6.61
N THR A 152 -1.72 -2.56 -6.29
CA THR A 152 -2.98 -2.22 -5.62
C THR A 152 -3.67 -1.07 -6.32
N THR A 153 -5.00 -1.16 -6.40
CA THR A 153 -5.89 -0.11 -6.88
C THR A 153 -6.38 0.77 -5.72
N SER A 154 -5.94 0.49 -4.49
CA SER A 154 -6.32 1.22 -3.29
C SER A 154 -5.73 2.63 -3.29
N TYR A 155 -6.45 3.56 -2.68
CA TYR A 155 -6.09 4.97 -2.55
C TYR A 155 -6.37 5.45 -1.13
N ALA A 156 -5.73 6.57 -0.79
CA ALA A 156 -5.98 7.31 0.44
C ALA A 156 -7.44 7.79 0.50
N ALA A 157 -8.10 7.65 1.65
CA ALA A 157 -9.39 8.32 1.85
C ALA A 157 -9.19 9.84 1.76
N ASN A 158 -10.11 10.54 1.06
CA ASN A 158 -10.06 12.00 0.96
C ASN A 158 -10.24 12.59 2.36
N SER A 159 -9.19 13.20 2.91
CA SER A 159 -9.24 13.95 4.17
C SER A 159 -9.92 15.32 4.00
#